data_AF-A0A7X9AFZ6-F1
#
_entry.id   AF-A0A7X9AFZ6-F1
#
_cell.length_a   1.000
_cell.length_b   1.000
_cell.length_c   1.000
_cell.angle_alpha   90.00
_cell.angle_beta   90.00
_cell.angle_gamma   90.00
#
_symmetry.space_group_name_H-M   'P 1'
#
loop_
_entity.id
_entity.type
_entity.pdbx_description
1 polymer ?
#
loop_
_entity_poly.entity_id
_entity_poly.type
_entity_poly.pdbx_seq_one_letter_code
_entity_poly.pdbx_strand_id
1 'polypeptide(L)' 'DAVYALHAFKKKSTRGISTPKREMDLIRERLKRAEEHHSRWVQEVESDHE' A
#
# COMPACT_ATOMS: atom_id res chain seq x y z
N ASP A 1 -5.36 -6.82 13.51
CA ASP A 1 -5.09 -5.72 12.57
C ASP A 1 -3.67 -5.74 12.06
N ALA A 2 -3.49 -5.44 10.77
CA ALA A 2 -2.19 -5.33 10.11
C ALA A 2 -2.06 -3.96 9.41
N VAL A 3 -0.86 -3.37 9.43
CA VAL A 3 -0.58 -2.06 8.80
C VAL A 3 0.45 -2.22 7.70
N TYR A 4 0.15 -1.72 6.50
CA TYR A 4 1.03 -1.78 5.33
C TYR A 4 1.61 -0.41 4.98
N ALA A 5 2.93 -0.31 4.98
CA ALA A 5 3.63 0.86 4.43
C ALA A 5 3.85 0.68 2.92
N LEU A 6 3.00 1.30 2.09
CA LEU A 6 3.05 1.13 0.63
C LEU A 6 4.17 1.94 -0.03
N HIS A 7 4.35 3.19 0.40
CA HIS A 7 5.24 4.11 -0.29
C HIS A 7 5.72 5.23 0.65
N ALA A 8 7.00 5.59 0.53
CA ALA A 8 7.60 6.71 1.25
C ALA A 8 8.36 7.58 0.23
N PHE A 9 8.05 8.87 0.20
CA PHE A 9 8.71 9.83 -0.68
C PHE A 9 8.93 11.16 0.05
N LYS A 10 10.01 11.84 -0.32
CA LYS A 10 10.28 13.20 0.16
C LYS A 10 9.54 14.20 -0.74
N LYS A 11 8.42 14.73 -0.27
CA LYS A 11 7.71 15.79 -0.99
C LYS A 11 8.58 17.05 -1.04
N LYS A 12 9.12 17.38 -2.21
CA LYS A 12 9.99 18.55 -2.42
C LYS A 12 9.24 19.85 -2.76
N SER A 13 7.94 19.82 -3.02
CA SER A 13 7.18 21.04 -3.37
C SER A 13 6.82 21.87 -2.12
N THR A 14 7.23 23.14 -2.12
CA THR A 14 6.86 24.16 -1.12
C THR A 14 5.57 24.90 -1.46
N ARG A 15 5.09 24.86 -2.71
CA ARG A 15 3.81 25.44 -3.16
C ARG A 15 2.91 24.33 -3.71
N GLY A 16 1.87 24.00 -2.96
CA GLY A 16 0.85 23.03 -3.37
C GLY A 16 0.93 21.76 -2.52
N ILE A 17 -0.13 21.54 -1.73
CA ILE A 17 -0.30 20.33 -0.91
C ILE A 17 -0.42 19.08 -1.79
N SER A 18 -0.75 19.26 -3.08
CA SER A 18 -0.96 18.20 -4.07
C SER A 18 0.25 17.29 -4.25
N THR A 19 -0.01 16.00 -4.09
CA THR A 19 0.94 14.92 -4.39
C THR A 19 1.13 14.83 -5.91
N PRO A 20 2.37 14.73 -6.43
CA PRO A 20 2.60 14.55 -7.86
C PRO A 20 1.85 13.32 -8.40
N LYS A 21 1.23 13.43 -9.58
CA LYS A 21 0.44 12.34 -10.20
C LYS A 21 1.22 11.02 -10.26
N ARG A 22 2.52 11.08 -10.59
CA ARG A 22 3.42 9.93 -10.60
C ARG A 22 3.44 9.15 -9.28
N GLU A 23 3.48 9.85 -8.15
CA GLU A 23 3.48 9.19 -6.83
C GLU A 23 2.11 8.58 -6.53
N MET A 24 1.02 9.24 -6.93
CA MET A 24 -0.33 8.69 -6.79
C MET A 24 -0.51 7.39 -7.58
N ASP A 25 -0.01 7.35 -8.81
CA ASP A 25 -0.10 6.16 -9.66
C ASP A 25 0.70 4.99 -9.07
N LEU A 26 1.90 5.26 -8.55
CA LEU A 26 2.70 4.27 -7.83
C LEU A 26 2.02 3.74 -6.57
N ILE A 27 1.37 4.61 -5.79
CA ILE A 27 0.63 4.21 -4.59
C ILE A 27 -0.52 3.27 -4.96
N ARG A 28 -1.28 3.57 -6.02
CA ARG A 28 -2.40 2.72 -6.47
C ARG A 28 -1.94 1.34 -6.91
N GLU A 29 -0.87 1.25 -7.69
CA GLU A 29 -0.30 -0.02 -8.12
C GLU A 29 0.15 -0.87 -6.91
N ARG A 30 0.80 -0.23 -5.93
CA ARG A 30 1.28 -0.91 -4.72
C ARG A 30 0.16 -1.33 -3.79
N LEU A 31 -0.92 -0.55 -3.70
CA LEU A 31 -2.09 -0.90 -2.91
C LEU A 31 -2.70 -2.22 -3.39
N LYS A 32 -2.89 -2.38 -4.70
CA LYS A 32 -3.42 -3.62 -5.27
C LYS A 32 -2.57 -4.85 -4.88
N ARG A 33 -1.25 -4.73 -4.92
CA ARG A 33 -0.34 -5.81 -4.50
C ARG A 33 -0.44 -6.11 -3.01
N ALA A 34 -0.62 -5.08 -2.18
CA ALA A 34 -0.79 -5.27 -0.74
C ALA A 34 -2.11 -5.96 -0.41
N GLU A 35 -3.20 -5.65 -1.12
CA GLU A 35 -4.49 -6.33 -0.99
C GLU A 35 -4.38 -7.81 -1.37
N GLU A 36 -3.73 -8.14 -2.49
CA GLU A 36 -3.48 -9.53 -2.91
C GLU A 36 -2.64 -10.29 -1.87
N HIS A 37 -1.59 -9.66 -1.35
CA HIS A 37 -0.75 -10.23 -0.30
C HIS A 37 -1.54 -10.44 1.00
N HIS A 38 -2.36 -9.47 1.39
CA HIS A 38 -3.18 -9.57 2.60
C HIS A 38 -4.22 -10.68 2.46
N SER A 39 -4.91 -10.79 1.32
CA SER A 39 -5.87 -11.85 1.06
C SER A 39 -5.24 -13.24 1.15
N ARG A 40 -4.02 -13.40 0.60
CA ARG A 40 -3.26 -14.66 0.73
C ARG A 40 -2.89 -14.95 2.18
N TRP A 41 -2.37 -13.96 2.89
CA TRP A 41 -1.99 -14.10 4.29
C TRP A 41 -3.19 -14.48 5.17
N VAL A 42 -4.38 -13.90 4.92
CA VAL A 42 -5.61 -14.27 5.63
C VAL A 42 -5.97 -15.73 5.38
N GLN A 43 -5.92 -16.20 4.13
CA GLN A 43 -6.21 -17.60 3.79
C GLN A 43 -5.24 -18.58 4.46
N GLU A 44 -3.95 -18.25 4.51
CA GLU A 44 -2.93 -19.04 5.20
C GLU A 44 -3.19 -19.08 6.73
N VAL A 45 -3.46 -17.93 7.35
CA VAL A 45 -3.73 -17.83 8.79
C VAL A 45 -5.00 -18.58 9.20
N GLU A 46 -6.05 -18.55 8.37
CA GLU A 46 -7.29 -19.30 8.60
C GLU A 46 -7.08 -20.81 8.48
N SER A 47 -6.23 -21.25 7.55
CA SER A 47 -5.94 -22.68 7.33
C SER A 47 -5.09 -23.30 8.45
N ASP A 48 -4.22 -22.52 9.10
CA ASP A 48 -3.37 -22.95 10.22
C ASP A 48 -4.14 -23.02 11.57
N HIS A 49 -5.34 -22.45 11.63
CA HIS A 49 -6.20 -22.45 12.84
C HIS A 49 -7.27 -23.55 12.84
N GLU A 50 -7.34 -24.38 11.80
CA GLU A 50 -8.23 -25.55 11.67
C GLU A 50 -7.48 -26.86 11.97
#